data_AF-A0A6P0MIS2-F1
#
_entry.id   AF-A0A6P0MIS2-F1
#
_cell.length_a   1.000
_cell.length_b   1.000
_cell.length_c   1.000
_cell.angle_alpha   90.00
_cell.angle_beta   90.00
_cell.angle_gamma   90.00
#
_symmetry.space_group_name_H-M   'P 1'
#
loop_
_entity.id
_entity.type
_entity.pdbx_description
1 polymer ?
#
loop_
_entity_poly.entity_id
_entity_poly.type
_entity_poly.pdbx_seq_one_letter_code
_entity_poly.pdbx_strand_id
1 'polypeptide(L)'
;VVKEIVRLFPVSNIVYEYIKARGDKGFSPAMVGQKVMLEWLSKIAPTSTIFGWETYNIRQWLRLPKDKSDKSKACEQTHSNDGVALAASHFIKWKQWYSASSHGGYWDGEVVVTQAPFNTKSALPRVY
;
A
#
# COMPACT_ATOMS: atom_id res chain seq x y z
N VAL A 1 14.70 -4.94 7.03
CA VAL A 1 14.21 -3.96 6.04
C VAL A 1 13.78 -2.65 6.68
N VAL A 2 12.65 -2.55 7.40
CA VAL A 2 12.14 -1.27 7.95
C VAL A 2 13.18 -0.52 8.79
N LYS A 3 13.88 -1.20 9.71
CA LYS A 3 14.95 -0.58 10.52
C LYS A 3 16.07 0.03 9.68
N GLU A 4 16.42 -0.59 8.55
CA GLU A 4 17.45 -0.03 7.65
C GLU A 4 16.90 1.16 6.86
N ILE A 5 15.64 1.11 6.41
CA ILE A 5 15.00 2.25 5.72
C ILE A 5 14.96 3.48 6.64
N VAL A 6 14.60 3.30 7.91
CA VAL A 6 14.53 4.39 8.91
C VAL A 6 15.91 4.96 9.24
N ARG A 7 16.99 4.19 9.03
CA ARG A 7 18.37 4.71 9.15
C ARG A 7 18.79 5.53 7.92
N LEU A 8 18.28 5.18 6.74
CA LEU A 8 18.65 5.82 5.48
C LEU A 8 17.80 7.05 5.16
N PHE A 9 16.53 7.05 5.56
CA PHE A 9 15.55 8.08 5.22
C PHE A 9 14.73 8.50 6.44
N PRO A 10 14.34 9.78 6.54
CA PRO A 10 13.40 10.24 7.55
C PRO A 10 12.00 9.69 7.23
N VAL A 11 11.61 8.61 7.91
CA VAL A 11 10.27 8.01 7.76
C VAL A 11 9.28 8.75 8.66
N SER A 12 8.31 9.43 8.06
CA SER A 12 7.25 10.13 8.80
C SER A 12 6.10 9.21 9.23
N ASN A 13 5.80 8.17 8.44
CA ASN A 13 4.71 7.25 8.71
C ASN A 13 4.94 5.89 8.01
N ILE A 14 4.44 4.82 8.62
CA ILE A 14 4.41 3.47 8.08
C ILE A 14 2.94 3.10 7.82
N VAL A 15 2.61 2.77 6.57
CA VAL A 15 1.26 2.31 6.22
C VAL A 15 1.29 0.80 5.97
N TYR A 16 0.35 0.08 6.60
CA TYR A 16 0.20 -1.36 6.42
C TYR A 16 -1.21 -1.75 5.98
N GLU A 17 -1.34 -2.72 5.08
CA GLU A 17 -2.64 -3.22 4.63
C GLU A 17 -3.29 -4.12 5.69
N TYR A 18 -4.49 -3.78 6.14
CA TYR A 18 -5.21 -4.53 7.15
C TYR A 18 -6.03 -5.67 6.56
N ILE A 19 -5.71 -6.90 6.95
CA ILE A 19 -6.45 -8.09 6.54
C ILE A 19 -7.53 -8.38 7.58
N LYS A 20 -8.76 -8.58 7.11
CA LYS A 20 -9.88 -9.05 7.92
C LYS A 20 -10.49 -10.28 7.26
N ALA A 21 -10.66 -11.36 8.02
CA ALA A 21 -11.41 -12.52 7.57
C ALA A 21 -12.86 -12.09 7.23
N ARG A 22 -13.40 -12.63 6.13
CA ARG A 22 -14.82 -12.46 5.81
C ARG A 22 -15.62 -13.51 6.59
N GLY A 23 -16.62 -13.05 7.34
CA GLY A 23 -17.55 -13.89 8.09
C GLY A 23 -17.45 -13.74 9.61
N ASP A 24 -18.22 -14.59 10.28
CA ASP A 24 -18.50 -14.68 11.71
C ASP A 24 -17.62 -15.71 12.45
N LYS A 25 -16.81 -16.48 11.71
CA LYS A 25 -16.02 -17.59 12.26
C LYS A 25 -14.52 -17.35 12.18
N GLY A 26 -13.97 -16.81 13.28
CA GLY A 26 -12.55 -16.94 13.66
C GLY A 26 -11.57 -15.91 13.08
N PHE A 27 -10.44 -15.75 13.78
CA PHE A 27 -9.27 -15.01 13.31
C PHE A 27 -8.40 -15.92 12.44
N SER A 28 -7.77 -15.38 11.39
CA SER A 28 -6.76 -16.13 10.65
C SER A 28 -5.38 -16.01 11.31
N PRO A 29 -4.46 -16.97 11.11
CA PRO A 29 -3.07 -16.82 11.55
C PRO A 29 -2.41 -15.53 11.03
N ALA A 30 -2.76 -15.12 9.80
CA ALA A 30 -2.30 -13.86 9.22
C ALA A 30 -2.77 -12.63 10.03
N MET A 31 -4.01 -12.63 10.52
CA MET A 31 -4.53 -11.54 11.36
C MET A 31 -3.79 -11.44 12.71
N VAL A 32 -3.40 -12.58 13.30
CA VAL A 32 -2.64 -12.60 14.56
C VAL A 32 -1.23 -12.07 14.33
N GLY A 33 -0.52 -12.60 13.33
CA GLY A 33 0.83 -12.14 12.98
C GLY A 33 0.85 -10.65 12.61
N GLN A 34 -0.18 -10.19 11.90
CA GLN A 34 -0.33 -8.78 11.56
C GLN A 34 -0.45 -7.89 12.81
N LYS A 35 -1.23 -8.27 13.83
CA LYS A 35 -1.35 -7.48 15.06
C LYS A 35 -0.01 -7.32 15.76
N VAL A 36 0.73 -8.41 15.95
CA VAL A 36 2.07 -8.39 16.56
C VAL A 36 3.01 -7.51 15.78
N MET A 37 3.00 -7.61 14.45
CA MET A 37 3.85 -6.79 13.59
C MET A 37 3.46 -5.30 13.66
N LEU A 38 2.17 -4.95 13.74
CA LEU A 38 1.74 -3.56 13.93
C LEU A 38 2.25 -2.97 15.25
N GLU A 39 2.28 -3.76 16.33
CA GLU A 39 2.88 -3.36 17.61
C GLU A 39 4.40 -3.14 17.52
N TRP A 40 5.09 -3.89 16.67
CA TRP A 40 6.52 -3.67 16.43
C TRP A 40 6.77 -2.43 15.58
N LEU A 41 5.95 -2.19 14.55
CA LEU A 41 6.08 -1.03 13.67
C LEU A 41 5.77 0.29 14.38
N SER A 42 4.76 0.30 15.27
CA SER A 42 4.39 1.49 16.02
C SER A 42 5.47 1.99 16.99
N LYS A 43 6.39 1.11 17.40
CA LYS A 43 7.57 1.46 18.20
C LYS A 43 8.69 2.10 17.38
N ILE A 44 8.63 2.02 16.05
CA ILE A 44 9.63 2.55 15.13
C ILE A 44 9.21 3.91 14.59
N ALA A 45 7.96 4.03 14.13
CA ALA A 45 7.40 5.27 13.58
C ALA A 45 5.86 5.25 13.68
N PRO A 46 5.18 6.41 13.53
CA PRO A 46 3.72 6.46 13.40
C PRO A 46 3.25 5.42 12.39
N THR A 47 2.29 4.59 12.80
CA THR A 47 1.82 3.46 11.99
C THR A 47 0.33 3.58 11.78
N SER A 48 -0.10 3.51 10.53
CA SER A 48 -1.50 3.56 10.13
C SER A 48 -1.86 2.36 9.28
N THR A 49 -3.13 2.03 9.22
CA THR A 49 -3.61 0.88 8.44
C THR A 49 -4.70 1.29 7.47
N ILE A 50 -4.73 0.66 6.30
CA ILE A 50 -5.83 0.78 5.32
C ILE A 50 -6.27 -0.60 4.86
N PHE A 51 -7.51 -0.75 4.41
CA PHE A 51 -8.00 -2.01 3.87
C PHE A 51 -7.61 -2.18 2.40
N GLY A 52 -7.55 -3.43 1.92
CA GLY A 52 -7.17 -3.69 0.52
C GLY A 52 -8.09 -3.07 -0.54
N TRP A 53 -9.35 -2.78 -0.21
CA TRP A 53 -10.24 -2.04 -1.12
C TRP A 53 -9.87 -0.55 -1.21
N GLU A 54 -9.33 0.04 -0.14
CA GLU A 54 -8.80 1.41 -0.15
C GLU A 54 -7.51 1.47 -0.96
N THR A 55 -6.60 0.51 -0.76
CA THR A 55 -5.39 0.35 -1.58
C THR A 55 -5.75 0.27 -3.06
N TYR A 56 -6.77 -0.53 -3.40
CA TYR A 56 -7.27 -0.64 -4.78
C TYR A 56 -7.71 0.71 -5.36
N ASN A 57 -8.52 1.47 -4.63
CA ASN A 57 -9.03 2.76 -5.10
C ASN A 57 -7.91 3.78 -5.35
N ILE A 58 -6.94 3.87 -4.42
CA ILE A 58 -5.79 4.75 -4.55
C ILE A 58 -4.93 4.34 -5.75
N ARG A 59 -4.71 3.03 -5.92
CA ARG A 59 -3.97 2.50 -7.07
C ARG A 59 -4.62 2.87 -8.40
N GLN A 60 -5.96 2.84 -8.48
CA GLN A 60 -6.69 3.30 -9.66
C GLN A 60 -6.55 4.81 -9.88
N TRP A 61 -6.68 5.61 -8.81
CA TRP A 61 -6.51 7.06 -8.88
C TRP A 61 -5.13 7.47 -9.41
N LEU A 62 -4.07 6.83 -8.89
CA LEU A 62 -2.69 7.06 -9.31
C LEU A 62 -2.31 6.35 -10.62
N ARG A 63 -3.26 5.64 -11.26
CA ARG A 63 -3.05 4.90 -12.52
C ARG A 63 -1.90 3.89 -12.46
N LEU A 64 -1.69 3.26 -11.31
CA LEU A 64 -0.63 2.29 -11.10
C LEU A 64 -1.07 0.90 -11.62
N PRO A 65 -0.36 0.33 -12.61
CA PRO A 65 -0.76 -0.94 -13.22
C PRO A 65 -0.65 -2.10 -12.24
N LYS A 66 -1.53 -3.09 -12.40
CA LYS A 66 -1.48 -4.35 -11.66
C LYS A 66 -2.03 -5.43 -12.56
N ASP A 67 -1.21 -6.43 -12.88
CA ASP A 67 -1.72 -7.59 -13.59
C ASP A 67 -2.58 -8.41 -12.61
N LYS A 68 -3.84 -8.61 -12.98
CA LYS A 68 -4.80 -9.44 -12.22
C LYS A 68 -5.08 -10.77 -12.91
N SER A 69 -4.69 -10.90 -14.18
CA SER A 69 -5.11 -11.97 -15.07
C SER A 69 -4.27 -13.22 -14.87
N ASP A 70 -2.96 -13.05 -14.66
CA ASP A 70 -2.02 -14.16 -14.53
C ASP A 70 -1.25 -14.06 -13.22
N LYS A 71 -1.74 -14.75 -12.19
CA LYS A 71 -1.08 -14.83 -10.88
C LYS A 71 0.20 -15.66 -10.90
N SER A 72 0.48 -16.39 -11.99
CA SER A 72 1.72 -17.17 -12.15
C SER A 72 2.89 -16.29 -12.60
N LYS A 73 2.60 -15.16 -13.24
CA LYS A 73 3.57 -14.09 -13.48
C LYS A 73 3.72 -13.27 -12.22
N ALA A 74 4.67 -13.66 -11.37
CA ALA A 74 5.16 -12.83 -10.28
C ALA A 74 5.88 -11.60 -10.88
N CYS A 75 5.12 -10.67 -11.46
CA CYS A 75 5.65 -9.40 -11.92
C CYS A 75 5.91 -8.56 -10.67
N GLU A 76 7.18 -8.37 -10.33
CA GLU A 76 7.63 -7.61 -9.15
C GLU A 76 6.94 -6.23 -9.07
N GLN A 77 6.69 -5.62 -10.23
CA GLN A 77 5.99 -4.34 -10.38
C GLN A 77 4.59 -4.34 -9.75
N THR A 78 3.87 -5.47 -9.80
CA THR A 78 2.52 -5.60 -9.22
C THR A 78 2.53 -5.41 -7.71
N HIS A 79 3.50 -6.00 -6.99
CA HIS A 79 3.59 -5.87 -5.54
C HIS A 79 4.18 -4.52 -5.10
N SER A 80 5.15 -3.99 -5.86
CA SER A 80 5.70 -2.65 -5.60
C SER A 80 4.65 -1.55 -5.76
N ASN A 81 3.75 -1.66 -6.73
CA ASN A 81 2.69 -0.68 -6.95
C ASN A 81 1.65 -0.64 -5.83
N ASP A 82 1.38 -1.76 -5.16
CA ASP A 82 0.57 -1.77 -3.94
C ASP A 82 1.29 -1.01 -2.80
N GLY A 83 2.62 -1.15 -2.69
CA GLY A 83 3.44 -0.39 -1.74
C GLY A 83 3.41 1.12 -1.98
N VAL A 84 3.47 1.56 -3.23
CA VAL A 84 3.33 2.98 -3.60
C VAL A 84 1.94 3.50 -3.24
N ALA A 85 0.88 2.73 -3.54
CA ALA A 85 -0.49 3.11 -3.17
C ALA A 85 -0.68 3.20 -1.64
N LEU A 86 -0.10 2.27 -0.88
CA LEU A 86 -0.10 2.31 0.59
C LEU A 86 0.57 3.58 1.11
N ALA A 87 1.77 3.92 0.63
CA ALA A 87 2.47 5.13 1.03
C ALA A 87 1.68 6.41 0.66
N ALA A 88 1.16 6.46 -0.56
CA ALA A 88 0.37 7.60 -1.03
C ALA A 88 -0.93 7.82 -0.24
N SER A 89 -1.49 6.76 0.36
CA SER A 89 -2.69 6.85 1.21
C SER A 89 -2.51 7.74 2.44
N HIS A 90 -1.27 8.01 2.85
CA HIS A 90 -0.99 8.95 3.93
C HIS A 90 -1.27 10.40 3.51
N PHE A 91 -1.04 10.73 2.24
CA PHE A 91 -1.16 12.08 1.70
C PHE A 91 -2.46 12.33 0.96
N ILE A 92 -3.08 11.28 0.41
CA ILE A 92 -4.31 11.37 -0.37
C ILE A 92 -5.44 10.65 0.34
N LYS A 93 -6.59 11.34 0.51
CA LYS A 93 -7.80 10.78 1.12
C LYS A 93 -9.03 11.07 0.26
N TRP A 94 -9.93 10.11 0.16
CA TRP A 94 -11.25 10.36 -0.44
C TRP A 94 -12.13 11.09 0.56
N LYS A 95 -12.62 12.28 0.20
CA LYS A 95 -13.60 13.05 0.97
C LYS A 95 -14.95 12.97 0.30
N GLN A 96 -15.94 12.47 1.03
CA GLN A 96 -17.34 12.51 0.63
C GLN A 96 -17.98 13.81 1.12
N TRP A 97 -18.89 14.36 0.33
CA TRP A 97 -19.73 15.48 0.74
C TRP A 97 -21.18 15.16 0.42
N TYR A 98 -22.06 15.71 1.25
CA TYR A 98 -23.51 15.53 1.16
C TYR A 98 -24.17 16.89 1.24
N SER A 99 -25.19 17.08 0.42
CA SER A 99 -26.09 18.23 0.42
C SER A 99 -27.53 17.73 0.42
N ALA A 100 -28.50 18.63 0.57
CA ALA A 100 -29.92 18.26 0.58
C ALA A 100 -30.40 17.55 -0.70
N SER A 101 -29.77 17.81 -1.85
CA SER A 101 -30.19 17.29 -3.16
C SER A 101 -29.11 16.51 -3.91
N SER A 102 -27.91 16.37 -3.35
CA SER A 102 -26.77 15.79 -4.05
C SER A 102 -25.73 15.22 -3.10
N HIS A 103 -24.97 14.25 -3.60
CA HIS A 103 -23.82 13.69 -2.92
C HIS A 103 -22.68 13.50 -3.93
N GLY A 104 -21.46 13.61 -3.45
CA GLY A 104 -20.29 13.37 -4.27
C GLY A 104 -19.06 13.10 -3.43
N GLY A 105 -17.92 13.06 -4.10
CA GLY A 105 -16.66 13.05 -3.40
C GLY A 105 -15.52 13.45 -4.32
N TYR A 106 -14.39 13.74 -3.71
CA TYR A 106 -13.16 14.12 -4.38
C TYR A 106 -11.98 13.55 -3.62
N TRP A 107 -10.85 13.42 -4.31
CA TRP A 107 -9.57 13.12 -3.68
C TRP A 107 -8.97 14.41 -3.15
N ASP A 108 -8.74 14.43 -1.85
CA ASP A 108 -8.07 15.50 -1.13
C ASP A 108 -6.59 15.17 -0.95
N GLY A 109 -5.72 16.13 -1.27
CA GLY A 109 -4.27 15.94 -1.34
C GLY A 109 -3.76 15.53 -2.71
N GLU A 110 -2.43 15.53 -2.86
CA GLU A 110 -1.75 15.27 -4.13
C GLU A 110 -0.46 14.45 -3.91
N VAL A 111 -0.20 13.52 -4.82
CA VAL A 111 1.06 12.75 -4.90
C VAL A 111 1.46 12.64 -6.36
N VAL A 112 2.70 13.01 -6.66
CA VAL A 112 3.31 12.82 -7.97
C VAL A 112 4.17 11.57 -7.93
N VAL A 113 3.76 10.53 -8.65
CA VAL A 113 4.56 9.31 -8.79
C VAL A 113 5.62 9.53 -9.86
N THR A 114 6.89 9.45 -9.47
CA THR A 114 8.03 9.57 -10.38
C THR A 114 8.68 8.22 -10.63
N GLN A 115 9.47 8.12 -11.70
CA GLN A 115 10.33 6.96 -11.91
C GLN A 115 11.34 6.85 -10.76
N ALA A 116 11.62 5.62 -10.32
CA ALA A 116 12.61 5.39 -9.28
C ALA A 116 14.00 5.79 -9.79
N PRO A 117 14.79 6.57 -9.01
CA PRO A 117 16.14 6.96 -9.41
C PRO A 117 17.11 5.77 -9.48
N PHE A 118 16.77 4.66 -8.83
CA PHE A 118 17.48 3.39 -8.90
C PHE A 118 16.59 2.37 -9.58
N ASN A 119 16.92 2.01 -10.82
CA ASN A 119 16.22 0.97 -11.55
C ASN A 119 16.93 -0.36 -11.31
N THR A 120 16.25 -1.33 -10.68
CA THR A 120 16.77 -2.69 -10.56
C THR A 120 16.70 -3.35 -11.94
N LYS A 121 17.79 -3.27 -12.71
CA LYS A 121 17.96 -4.20 -13.83
C LYS A 121 18.13 -5.58 -13.20
N SER A 122 17.12 -6.43 -13.31
CA SER A 122 17.33 -7.87 -13.09
C SER A 122 18.46 -8.29 -14.02
N ALA A 123 19.54 -8.79 -13.45
CA ALA A 123 20.60 -9.39 -14.24
C ALA A 123 19.97 -10.58 -14.96
N LEU A 124 19.70 -10.45 -16.26
CA LEU A 124 19.34 -11.58 -17.10
C LEU A 124 20.46 -12.62 -16.90
N PRO A 125 20.13 -13.89 -16.57
CA PRO A 125 21.16 -14.91 -16.47
C PRO A 125 21.87 -14.96 -17.82
N ARG A 126 23.19 -14.73 -17.80
CA ARG A 126 24.03 -15.05 -18.96
C ARG A 126 24.01 -16.57 -19.09
N VAL A 127 23.10 -17.06 -19.92
CA VAL A 127 23.17 -18.41 -20.45
C VAL A 127 24.31 -18.37 -21.46
N TYR A 128 25.44 -18.99 -21.09
CA TYR A 128 26.54 -19.31 -22.01
C TYR A 128 26.21 -20.60 -22.77
#